data_AF-Q5TQH5-F1
#
_entry.id   AF-Q5TQH5-F1
#
_cell.length_a   1.000
_cell.length_b   1.000
_cell.length_c   1.000
_cell.angle_alpha   90.00
_cell.angle_beta   90.00
_cell.angle_gamma   90.00
#
_symmetry.space_group_name_H-M   'P 1'
#
loop_
_entity.id
_entity.type
_entity.pdbx_description
1 polymer ?
#
loop_
_entity_poly.entity_id
_entity_poly.type
_entity_poly.pdbx_seq_one_letter_code
_entity_poly.pdbx_strand_id
1 'polypeptide(L)'
;MRAFCFALTILCAVQSILAYPRPDFAINGVVSGSATVKTAAIDLGVDIADAGKGTVNLTSGYTVLSNLSTSLQFIGDEIVRVAAPLASQLNNLSTDNSNTIETTYAAINTSIIQFDALISGGLNTTIANINTTAGTGYIVKQFADAFKNTKLTLAELIKAVDQLKSDVGKARKAAGTTNPIPSAIIRANIPAKTVNNVITAIRNLRAR
;
A
#
# COMPACT_ATOMS: atom_id res chain seq x y z
N MET A 1 -5.86 44.67 25.85
CA MET A 1 -6.58 43.39 26.07
C MET A 1 -7.58 43.03 24.95
N ARG A 2 -8.19 43.99 24.24
CA ARG A 2 -9.18 43.67 23.17
C ARG A 2 -8.60 43.06 21.88
N ALA A 3 -7.38 43.41 21.51
CA ALA A 3 -6.72 42.87 20.30
C ALA A 3 -6.33 41.39 20.42
N PHE A 4 -6.04 40.91 21.63
CA PHE A 4 -5.62 39.52 21.88
C PHE A 4 -6.80 38.53 21.74
N CYS A 5 -8.00 38.94 22.18
CA CYS A 5 -9.21 38.12 21.99
C CYS A 5 -9.61 38.01 20.52
N PHE A 6 -9.41 39.08 19.72
CA PHE A 6 -9.72 39.08 18.28
C PHE A 6 -8.80 38.16 17.48
N ALA A 7 -7.50 38.14 17.82
CA ALA A 7 -6.53 37.25 17.19
C ALA A 7 -6.82 35.77 17.49
N LEU A 8 -7.25 35.44 18.71
CA LEU A 8 -7.59 34.07 19.10
C LEU A 8 -8.86 33.58 18.38
N THR A 9 -9.88 34.43 18.23
CA THR A 9 -11.09 34.08 17.46
C THR A 9 -10.80 33.88 15.97
N ILE A 10 -9.89 34.66 15.39
CA ILE A 10 -9.46 34.48 14.00
C ILE A 10 -8.63 33.20 13.85
N LEU A 11 -7.76 32.86 14.81
CA LEU A 11 -7.01 31.60 14.77
C LEU A 11 -7.93 30.38 14.88
N CYS A 12 -8.94 30.43 15.76
CA CYS A 12 -9.97 29.39 15.85
C CYS A 12 -10.84 29.30 14.58
N ALA A 13 -11.13 30.44 13.93
CA ALA A 13 -11.84 30.48 12.65
C ALA A 13 -10.99 29.94 11.49
N VAL A 14 -9.68 30.26 11.43
CA VAL A 14 -8.76 29.75 10.41
C VAL A 14 -8.53 28.24 10.57
N GLN A 15 -8.51 27.74 11.80
CA GLN A 15 -8.49 26.29 12.07
C GLN A 15 -9.80 25.58 11.66
N SER A 16 -10.92 26.29 11.52
CA SER A 16 -12.18 25.71 11.02
C SER A 16 -12.35 25.79 9.50
N ILE A 17 -11.53 26.61 8.79
CA ILE A 17 -11.55 26.73 7.32
C ILE A 17 -10.49 25.82 6.66
N LEU A 18 -9.46 25.42 7.41
CA LEU A 18 -8.60 24.30 7.00
C LEU A 18 -9.32 22.98 7.29
N ALA A 19 -10.32 22.67 6.46
CA ALA A 19 -10.88 21.34 6.36
C ALA A 19 -9.76 20.39 5.88
N TYR A 20 -8.98 19.89 6.83
CA TYR A 20 -8.02 18.82 6.61
C TYR A 20 -8.77 17.66 5.94
N PRO A 21 -8.20 17.01 4.90
CA PRO A 21 -8.82 15.85 4.25
C PRO A 21 -9.34 14.88 5.33
N ARG A 22 -10.65 14.63 5.34
CA ARG A 22 -11.28 13.73 6.31
C ARG A 22 -11.02 12.29 5.87
N PRO A 23 -10.17 11.51 6.57
CA PRO A 23 -9.49 10.41 5.93
C PRO A 23 -10.00 9.07 6.48
N ASP A 24 -10.94 8.40 5.78
CA ASP A 24 -11.86 7.50 6.50
C ASP A 24 -12.13 6.14 5.86
N PHE A 25 -11.13 5.40 5.39
CA PHE A 25 -11.17 3.91 5.35
C PHE A 25 -12.47 3.23 4.83
N ALA A 26 -13.14 3.83 3.85
CA ALA A 26 -14.45 3.44 3.30
C ALA A 26 -15.67 3.64 4.23
N ILE A 27 -15.62 4.58 5.17
CA ILE A 27 -16.72 5.06 6.02
C ILE A 27 -16.70 6.58 6.06
N ASN A 28 -17.83 7.23 6.35
CA ASN A 28 -17.83 8.67 6.57
C ASN A 28 -17.71 8.98 8.07
N GLY A 29 -16.50 9.25 8.58
CA GLY A 29 -16.26 9.64 9.97
C GLY A 29 -14.80 9.48 10.39
N VAL A 30 -14.26 10.52 11.05
CA VAL A 30 -12.80 10.73 11.20
C VAL A 30 -12.07 9.62 11.96
N VAL A 31 -11.19 8.89 11.27
CA VAL A 31 -10.30 7.87 11.84
C VAL A 31 -8.88 8.40 11.99
N SER A 32 -8.30 8.25 13.19
CA SER A 32 -6.91 8.64 13.46
C SER A 32 -5.91 7.76 12.71
N GLY A 33 -4.86 8.36 12.14
CA GLY A 33 -3.73 7.64 11.54
C GLY A 33 -3.85 7.34 10.05
N SER A 34 -4.98 7.63 9.43
CA SER A 34 -5.19 7.48 7.98
C SER A 34 -4.28 8.38 7.14
N ALA A 35 -3.96 9.60 7.58
CA ALA A 35 -2.93 10.41 6.94
C ALA A 35 -1.56 9.71 6.89
N THR A 36 -1.20 8.96 7.93
CA THR A 36 0.04 8.18 7.96
C THR A 36 -0.04 6.96 7.05
N VAL A 37 -1.21 6.31 6.94
CA VAL A 37 -1.43 5.25 5.93
C VAL A 37 -1.27 5.82 4.52
N LYS A 38 -1.81 7.01 4.27
CA LYS A 38 -1.66 7.72 3.00
C LYS A 38 -0.19 7.90 2.63
N THR A 39 0.60 8.49 3.52
CA THR A 39 2.04 8.69 3.30
C THR A 39 2.75 7.36 3.06
N ALA A 40 2.48 6.34 3.89
CA ALA A 40 3.10 5.04 3.72
C ALA A 40 2.76 4.38 2.37
N ALA A 41 1.51 4.53 1.90
CA ALA A 41 1.06 4.02 0.61
C ALA A 41 1.66 4.77 -0.59
N ILE A 42 1.79 6.10 -0.48
CA ILE A 42 2.49 6.91 -1.50
C ILE A 42 3.94 6.46 -1.61
N ASP A 43 4.64 6.34 -0.49
CA ASP A 43 6.03 5.90 -0.50
C ASP A 43 6.17 4.47 -1.04
N LEU A 44 5.24 3.57 -0.72
CA LEU A 44 5.20 2.22 -1.33
C LEU A 44 5.07 2.30 -2.85
N GLY A 45 4.25 3.22 -3.36
CA GLY A 45 4.13 3.45 -4.80
C GLY A 45 5.43 3.90 -5.46
N VAL A 46 6.23 4.72 -4.75
CA VAL A 46 7.57 5.12 -5.21
C VAL A 46 8.50 3.92 -5.26
N ASP A 47 8.57 3.14 -4.18
CA ASP A 47 9.46 1.96 -4.10
C ASP A 47 9.07 0.90 -5.16
N ILE A 48 7.77 0.71 -5.43
CA ILE A 48 7.29 -0.16 -6.52
C ILE A 48 7.73 0.38 -7.88
N ALA A 49 7.58 1.69 -8.14
CA ALA A 49 8.00 2.28 -9.40
C ALA A 49 9.51 2.15 -9.63
N ASP A 50 10.29 2.18 -8.55
CA ASP A 50 11.74 1.99 -8.60
C ASP A 50 12.15 0.57 -9.02
N ALA A 51 11.30 -0.45 -8.80
CA ALA A 51 11.56 -1.81 -9.27
C ALA A 51 11.66 -1.92 -10.81
N GLY A 52 10.98 -1.03 -11.54
CA GLY A 52 11.08 -0.95 -13.00
C GLY A 52 12.23 -0.07 -13.51
N LYS A 53 12.97 0.60 -12.61
CA LYS A 53 14.11 1.43 -12.99
C LYS A 53 15.35 0.57 -13.14
N GLY A 54 15.95 0.54 -14.34
CA GLY A 54 17.18 -0.21 -14.53
C GLY A 54 17.48 -0.60 -15.98
N THR A 55 17.29 0.32 -16.93
CA THR A 55 17.69 0.04 -18.31
C THR A 55 19.18 0.34 -18.49
N VAL A 56 19.92 -0.65 -18.98
CA VAL A 56 21.31 -0.47 -19.41
C VAL A 56 21.38 -0.68 -20.90
N ASN A 57 21.72 0.38 -21.65
CA ASN A 57 21.98 0.26 -23.08
C ASN A 57 23.36 -0.34 -23.30
N LEU A 58 23.40 -1.66 -23.48
CA LEU A 58 24.62 -2.38 -23.81
C LEU A 58 24.92 -2.21 -25.30
N THR A 59 25.94 -1.42 -25.63
CA THR A 59 26.41 -1.21 -27.02
C THR A 59 27.33 -2.33 -27.51
N SER A 60 27.67 -3.28 -26.63
CA SER A 60 28.49 -4.44 -26.94
C SER A 60 27.68 -5.49 -27.71
N GLY A 61 28.27 -6.11 -28.74
CA GLY A 61 27.70 -7.27 -29.44
C GLY A 61 27.61 -8.55 -28.59
N TYR A 62 27.89 -8.46 -27.29
CA TYR A 62 27.83 -9.57 -26.35
C TYR A 62 26.38 -9.84 -25.90
N THR A 63 25.78 -10.86 -26.51
CA THR A 63 24.34 -11.18 -26.40
C THR A 63 23.92 -11.65 -25.01
N VAL A 64 24.81 -12.28 -24.25
CA VAL A 64 24.51 -12.81 -22.90
C VAL A 64 24.06 -11.69 -21.96
N LEU A 65 24.84 -10.60 -21.87
CA LEU A 65 24.49 -9.47 -21.00
C LEU A 65 23.22 -8.75 -21.48
N SER A 66 23.02 -8.64 -22.80
CA SER A 66 21.80 -8.07 -23.38
C SER A 66 20.55 -8.86 -23.02
N ASN A 67 20.61 -10.19 -23.12
CA ASN A 67 19.51 -11.09 -22.76
C ASN A 67 19.21 -11.07 -21.27
N LEU A 68 20.25 -11.02 -20.42
CA LEU A 68 20.09 -10.86 -18.97
C LEU A 68 19.45 -9.51 -18.63
N SER A 69 19.92 -8.41 -19.21
CA SER A 69 19.35 -7.08 -18.99
C SER A 69 17.87 -7.04 -19.38
N THR A 70 17.51 -7.63 -20.52
CA THR A 70 16.12 -7.70 -20.99
C THR A 70 15.24 -8.51 -20.02
N SER A 71 15.75 -9.64 -19.52
CA SER A 71 15.01 -10.50 -18.59
C SER A 71 14.81 -9.83 -17.23
N LEU A 72 15.82 -9.12 -16.73
CA LEU A 72 15.74 -8.36 -15.47
C LEU A 72 14.78 -7.16 -15.61
N GLN A 73 14.83 -6.45 -16.73
CA GLN A 73 13.89 -5.35 -17.01
C GLN A 73 12.45 -5.87 -17.05
N PHE A 74 12.21 -7.01 -17.72
CA PHE A 74 10.88 -7.61 -17.75
C PHE A 74 10.35 -7.95 -16.35
N ILE A 75 11.20 -8.49 -15.47
CA ILE A 75 10.80 -8.77 -14.07
C ILE A 75 10.39 -7.47 -13.36
N GLY A 76 11.21 -6.41 -13.49
CA GLY A 76 10.90 -5.09 -12.91
C GLY A 76 9.59 -4.51 -13.43
N ASP A 77 9.39 -4.54 -14.74
CA ASP A 77 8.18 -4.02 -15.39
C ASP A 77 6.91 -4.78 -14.95
N GLU A 78 7.00 -6.11 -14.83
CA GLU A 78 5.87 -6.93 -14.35
C GLU A 78 5.55 -6.65 -12.88
N ILE A 79 6.56 -6.45 -12.02
CA ILE A 79 6.36 -6.03 -10.63
C ILE A 79 5.63 -4.68 -10.59
N VAL A 80 6.08 -3.69 -11.35
CA VAL A 80 5.40 -2.38 -11.45
C VAL A 80 3.95 -2.56 -11.88
N ARG A 81 3.73 -3.31 -12.96
CA ARG A 81 2.40 -3.52 -13.55
C ARG A 81 1.41 -4.16 -12.56
N VAL A 82 1.86 -5.16 -11.81
CA VAL A 82 0.99 -5.93 -10.90
C VAL A 82 0.87 -5.29 -9.52
N ALA A 83 1.93 -4.69 -8.99
CA ALA A 83 1.94 -4.15 -7.63
C ALA A 83 1.47 -2.69 -7.55
N ALA A 84 1.61 -1.87 -8.60
CA ALA A 84 1.19 -0.46 -8.55
C ALA A 84 -0.28 -0.23 -8.15
N PRO A 85 -1.25 -1.08 -8.58
CA PRO A 85 -2.63 -0.98 -8.09
C PRO A 85 -2.76 -1.05 -6.57
N LEU A 86 -1.94 -1.87 -5.88
CA LEU A 86 -1.98 -2.01 -4.42
C LEU A 86 -1.68 -0.68 -3.73
N ALA A 87 -0.60 0.00 -4.11
CA ALA A 87 -0.22 1.29 -3.53
C ALA A 87 -1.30 2.36 -3.78
N SER A 88 -1.84 2.40 -5.00
CA SER A 88 -2.92 3.32 -5.37
C SER A 88 -4.19 3.07 -4.54
N GLN A 89 -4.60 1.82 -4.38
CA GLN A 89 -5.78 1.46 -3.60
C GLN A 89 -5.60 1.74 -2.11
N LEU A 90 -4.43 1.49 -1.52
CA LEU A 90 -4.13 1.83 -0.12
C LEU A 90 -4.13 3.35 0.11
N ASN A 91 -3.60 4.12 -0.85
CA ASN A 91 -3.68 5.58 -0.83
C ASN A 91 -5.14 6.05 -0.90
N ASN A 92 -5.93 5.52 -1.83
CA ASN A 92 -7.35 5.88 -1.96
C ASN A 92 -8.16 5.50 -0.73
N LEU A 93 -7.90 4.32 -0.15
CA LEU A 93 -8.53 3.84 1.08
C LEU A 93 -8.36 4.86 2.22
N SER A 94 -7.19 5.48 2.34
CA SER A 94 -6.92 6.47 3.39
C SER A 94 -7.82 7.70 3.33
N THR A 95 -8.47 7.96 2.19
CA THR A 95 -9.35 9.13 1.98
C THR A 95 -10.78 8.74 1.58
N ASP A 96 -11.05 7.45 1.40
CA ASP A 96 -12.34 6.94 0.94
C ASP A 96 -13.39 7.10 2.05
N ASN A 97 -14.48 7.81 1.76
CA ASN A 97 -15.61 8.01 2.66
C ASN A 97 -16.95 7.56 2.06
N SER A 98 -16.90 6.75 1.01
CA SER A 98 -18.04 6.31 0.19
C SER A 98 -19.04 5.41 0.93
N ASN A 99 -18.64 4.83 2.08
CA ASN A 99 -19.37 3.75 2.76
C ASN A 99 -19.40 2.41 1.99
N THR A 100 -18.52 2.19 0.99
CA THR A 100 -18.41 0.92 0.25
C THR A 100 -17.37 -0.04 0.83
N ILE A 101 -17.49 -0.36 2.13
CA ILE A 101 -16.50 -1.15 2.89
C ILE A 101 -16.12 -2.46 2.18
N GLU A 102 -17.10 -3.28 1.80
CA GLU A 102 -16.80 -4.61 1.25
C GLU A 102 -16.00 -4.54 -0.05
N THR A 103 -16.44 -3.69 -0.99
CA THR A 103 -15.82 -3.54 -2.30
C THR A 103 -14.41 -2.93 -2.21
N THR A 104 -14.23 -1.89 -1.40
CA THR A 104 -12.93 -1.20 -1.26
C THR A 104 -11.86 -2.16 -0.74
N TYR A 105 -12.16 -2.94 0.30
CA TYR A 105 -11.19 -3.87 0.88
C TYR A 105 -10.98 -5.13 0.04
N ALA A 106 -12.02 -5.62 -0.65
CA ALA A 106 -11.88 -6.72 -1.59
C ALA A 106 -10.93 -6.37 -2.75
N ALA A 107 -10.97 -5.14 -3.25
CA ALA A 107 -10.05 -4.67 -4.29
C ALA A 107 -8.58 -4.71 -3.81
N ILE A 108 -8.31 -4.25 -2.59
CA ILE A 108 -6.97 -4.27 -1.97
C ILE A 108 -6.46 -5.71 -1.83
N ASN A 109 -7.28 -6.59 -1.24
CA ASN A 109 -6.90 -7.99 -1.07
C ASN A 109 -6.65 -8.68 -2.43
N THR A 110 -7.45 -8.36 -3.45
CA THR A 110 -7.24 -8.86 -4.81
C THR A 110 -5.87 -8.46 -5.35
N SER A 111 -5.47 -7.20 -5.19
CA SER A 111 -4.15 -6.73 -5.64
C SER A 111 -3.00 -7.36 -4.84
N ILE A 112 -3.17 -7.60 -3.53
CA ILE A 112 -2.16 -8.34 -2.75
C ILE A 112 -2.02 -9.77 -3.26
N ILE A 113 -3.13 -10.46 -3.52
CA ILE A 113 -3.13 -11.84 -4.04
C ILE A 113 -2.50 -11.90 -5.44
N GLN A 114 -2.80 -10.93 -6.31
CA GLN A 114 -2.19 -10.85 -7.64
C GLN A 114 -0.69 -10.64 -7.55
N PHE A 115 -0.22 -9.80 -6.62
CA PHE A 115 1.22 -9.61 -6.41
C PHE A 115 1.88 -10.89 -5.89
N ASP A 116 1.29 -11.56 -4.90
CA ASP A 116 1.78 -12.87 -4.42
C ASP A 116 1.85 -13.90 -5.56
N ALA A 117 0.82 -13.98 -6.41
CA ALA A 117 0.78 -14.91 -7.54
C ALA A 117 1.89 -14.64 -8.58
N LEU A 118 2.21 -13.36 -8.85
CA LEU A 118 3.31 -12.98 -9.73
C LEU A 118 4.65 -13.53 -9.21
N ILE A 119 4.97 -13.28 -7.94
CA ILE A 119 6.26 -13.66 -7.35
C ILE A 119 6.33 -15.13 -6.91
N SER A 120 5.18 -15.79 -6.77
CA SER A 120 5.10 -17.24 -6.49
C SER A 120 5.25 -18.08 -7.75
N GLY A 121 4.85 -17.57 -8.92
CA GLY A 121 4.82 -18.38 -10.14
C GLY A 121 4.94 -17.62 -11.45
N GLY A 122 4.36 -16.42 -11.54
CA GLY A 122 4.31 -15.66 -12.80
C GLY A 122 5.68 -15.32 -13.40
N LEU A 123 6.73 -15.21 -12.58
CA LEU A 123 8.09 -14.89 -13.02
C LEU A 123 9.01 -16.11 -13.22
N ASN A 124 8.53 -17.33 -12.92
CA ASN A 124 9.39 -18.52 -12.88
C ASN A 124 10.06 -18.81 -14.23
N THR A 125 9.36 -18.64 -15.35
CA THR A 125 9.94 -18.84 -16.68
C THR A 125 11.07 -17.85 -16.96
N THR A 126 10.88 -16.57 -16.66
CA THR A 126 11.91 -15.54 -16.86
C THR A 126 13.13 -15.81 -15.96
N ILE A 127 12.91 -16.22 -14.71
CA ILE A 127 14.00 -16.58 -13.79
C ILE A 127 14.75 -17.82 -14.26
N ALA A 128 14.06 -18.83 -14.80
CA ALA A 128 14.70 -19.99 -15.40
C ALA A 128 15.56 -19.60 -16.61
N ASN A 129 15.09 -18.69 -17.46
CA ASN A 129 15.85 -18.17 -18.60
C ASN A 129 17.10 -17.40 -18.15
N ILE A 130 17.02 -16.63 -17.06
CA ILE A 130 18.18 -15.98 -16.44
C ILE A 130 19.21 -17.03 -16.00
N ASN A 131 18.79 -18.12 -15.38
CA ASN A 131 19.69 -19.19 -14.95
C ASN A 131 20.43 -19.82 -16.15
N THR A 132 19.68 -20.15 -17.21
CA THR A 132 20.24 -20.72 -18.44
C THR A 132 21.23 -19.77 -19.10
N THR A 133 20.93 -18.46 -19.11
CA THR A 133 21.76 -17.44 -19.76
C THR A 133 23.01 -17.11 -18.94
N ALA A 134 22.87 -16.94 -17.62
CA ALA A 134 23.97 -16.61 -16.73
C ALA A 134 24.88 -17.81 -16.43
N GLY A 135 24.37 -19.04 -16.58
CA GLY A 135 25.08 -20.27 -16.22
C GLY A 135 25.33 -20.43 -14.72
N THR A 136 24.74 -19.58 -13.87
CA THR A 136 24.93 -19.59 -12.42
C THR A 136 23.57 -19.56 -11.71
N GLY A 137 23.39 -20.46 -10.74
CA GLY A 137 22.18 -20.48 -9.90
C GLY A 137 22.11 -19.36 -8.85
N TYR A 138 23.07 -18.43 -8.85
CA TYR A 138 23.17 -17.39 -7.82
C TYR A 138 22.05 -16.36 -7.94
N ILE A 139 21.76 -15.87 -9.15
CA ILE A 139 20.70 -14.88 -9.39
C ILE A 139 19.32 -15.48 -9.02
N VAL A 140 19.11 -16.76 -9.33
CA VAL A 140 17.88 -17.49 -8.98
C VAL A 140 17.68 -17.54 -7.46
N LYS A 141 18.73 -17.82 -6.69
CA LYS A 141 18.66 -17.86 -5.22
C LYS A 141 18.32 -16.48 -4.63
N GLN A 142 18.89 -15.41 -5.18
CA GLN A 142 18.55 -14.06 -4.74
C GLN A 142 17.07 -13.72 -4.96
N PHE A 143 16.50 -14.08 -6.13
CA PHE A 143 15.06 -13.93 -6.36
C PHE A 143 14.25 -14.80 -5.40
N ALA A 144 14.63 -16.06 -5.17
CA ALA A 144 13.93 -16.94 -4.26
C ALA A 144 13.89 -16.38 -2.83
N ASP A 145 15.00 -15.84 -2.33
CA ASP A 145 15.10 -15.25 -1.00
C ASP A 145 14.29 -13.94 -0.90
N ALA A 146 14.41 -13.05 -1.89
CA ALA A 146 13.65 -11.80 -1.94
C ALA A 146 12.14 -12.05 -2.00
N PHE A 147 11.70 -12.96 -2.88
CA PHE A 147 10.28 -13.29 -3.03
C PHE A 147 9.73 -14.00 -1.81
N LYS A 148 10.50 -14.89 -1.17
CA LYS A 148 10.08 -15.52 0.09
C LYS A 148 9.73 -14.48 1.16
N ASN A 149 10.60 -13.48 1.36
CA ASN A 149 10.37 -12.44 2.37
C ASN A 149 9.22 -11.50 1.97
N THR A 150 9.11 -11.15 0.70
CA THR A 150 8.02 -10.33 0.17
C THR A 150 6.67 -11.00 0.43
N LYS A 151 6.54 -12.31 0.14
CA LYS A 151 5.30 -13.08 0.40
C LYS A 151 4.88 -13.07 1.86
N LEU A 152 5.85 -13.20 2.79
CA LEU A 152 5.55 -13.10 4.22
C LEU A 152 4.95 -11.73 4.57
N THR A 153 5.54 -10.65 4.05
CA THR A 153 5.02 -9.29 4.30
C THR A 153 3.67 -9.02 3.63
N LEU A 154 3.41 -9.59 2.45
CA LEU A 154 2.09 -9.51 1.79
C LEU A 154 1.01 -10.23 2.61
N ALA A 155 1.33 -11.40 3.17
CA ALA A 155 0.42 -12.13 4.05
C ALA A 155 0.12 -11.37 5.35
N GLU A 156 1.11 -10.66 5.92
CA GLU A 156 0.90 -9.76 7.06
C GLU A 156 0.01 -8.57 6.70
N LEU A 157 0.19 -8.01 5.50
CA LEU A 157 -0.63 -6.90 5.01
C LEU A 157 -2.10 -7.30 4.85
N ILE A 158 -2.39 -8.48 4.27
CA ILE A 158 -3.76 -9.02 4.19
C ILE A 158 -4.39 -9.06 5.59
N LYS A 159 -3.70 -9.66 6.57
CA LYS A 159 -4.21 -9.77 7.94
C LYS A 159 -4.51 -8.40 8.55
N ALA A 160 -3.63 -7.43 8.35
CA ALA A 160 -3.82 -6.08 8.86
C ALA A 160 -5.02 -5.36 8.19
N VAL A 161 -5.15 -5.48 6.87
CA VAL A 161 -6.25 -4.91 6.08
C VAL A 161 -7.59 -5.55 6.44
N ASP A 162 -7.64 -6.88 6.61
CA ASP A 162 -8.85 -7.59 7.03
C ASP A 162 -9.28 -7.23 8.46
N GLN A 163 -8.32 -7.05 9.37
CA GLN A 163 -8.62 -6.59 10.72
C GLN A 163 -9.18 -5.16 10.69
N LEU A 164 -8.61 -4.27 9.87
CA LEU A 164 -9.13 -2.91 9.69
C LEU A 164 -10.54 -2.92 9.10
N LYS A 165 -10.80 -3.74 8.09
CA LYS A 165 -12.13 -3.96 7.52
C LYS A 165 -13.15 -4.35 8.60
N SER A 166 -12.78 -5.33 9.43
CA SER A 166 -13.63 -5.81 10.53
C SER A 166 -13.99 -4.69 11.49
N ASP A 167 -13.00 -3.91 11.93
CA ASP A 167 -13.18 -2.84 12.90
C ASP A 167 -13.97 -1.65 12.33
N VAL A 168 -13.73 -1.30 11.07
CA VAL A 168 -14.53 -0.32 10.31
C VAL A 168 -15.97 -0.79 10.16
N GLY A 169 -16.19 -2.07 9.86
CA GLY A 169 -17.52 -2.67 9.79
C GLY A 169 -18.27 -2.62 11.13
N LYS A 170 -17.58 -2.88 12.24
CA LYS A 170 -18.15 -2.73 13.61
C LYS A 170 -18.54 -1.28 13.88
N ALA A 171 -17.69 -0.32 13.56
CA ALA A 171 -17.98 1.10 13.73
C ALA A 171 -19.22 1.51 12.91
N ARG A 172 -19.29 1.09 11.64
CA ARG A 172 -20.43 1.37 10.77
C ARG A 172 -21.73 0.78 11.31
N LYS A 173 -21.68 -0.48 11.77
CA LYS A 173 -22.83 -1.17 12.39
C LYS A 173 -23.29 -0.47 13.67
N ALA A 174 -22.36 -0.10 14.55
CA ALA A 174 -22.66 0.57 15.81
C ALA A 174 -23.30 1.96 15.61
N ALA A 175 -22.94 2.66 14.54
CA ALA A 175 -23.51 3.96 14.20
C ALA A 175 -24.90 3.88 13.54
N GLY A 176 -25.30 2.69 13.05
CA GLY A 176 -26.56 2.52 12.32
C GLY A 176 -26.65 3.49 11.14
N THR A 177 -27.75 4.24 11.07
CA THR A 177 -28.01 5.26 10.04
C THR A 177 -27.30 6.59 10.26
N THR A 178 -26.62 6.77 11.41
CA THR A 178 -25.97 8.04 11.76
C THR A 178 -24.82 8.34 10.79
N ASN A 179 -24.86 9.49 10.14
CA ASN A 179 -23.87 9.88 9.15
C ASN A 179 -23.56 11.39 9.27
N PRO A 180 -22.30 11.81 9.51
CA PRO A 180 -21.09 11.00 9.70
C PRO A 180 -21.11 10.16 10.99
N ILE A 181 -20.26 9.13 11.06
CA ILE A 181 -20.07 8.29 12.24
C ILE A 181 -19.49 9.16 13.38
N PRO A 182 -20.13 9.20 14.56
CA PRO A 182 -19.60 9.93 15.72
C PRO A 182 -18.22 9.45 16.15
N SER A 183 -17.32 10.37 16.51
CA SER A 183 -15.95 10.04 16.93
C SER A 183 -15.87 9.13 18.15
N ALA A 184 -16.88 9.13 19.02
CA ALA A 184 -16.97 8.17 20.13
C ALA A 184 -17.12 6.72 19.63
N ILE A 185 -17.94 6.52 18.59
CA ILE A 185 -18.14 5.19 17.97
C ILE A 185 -16.88 4.76 17.22
N ILE A 186 -16.23 5.67 16.50
CA ILE A 186 -14.94 5.40 15.85
C ILE A 186 -13.91 4.93 16.88
N ARG A 187 -13.67 5.70 17.94
CA ARG A 187 -12.66 5.35 18.97
C ARG A 187 -12.96 4.05 19.70
N ALA A 188 -14.24 3.72 19.89
CA ALA A 188 -14.64 2.49 20.55
C ALA A 188 -14.47 1.24 19.66
N ASN A 189 -14.56 1.38 18.34
CA ASN A 189 -14.60 0.24 17.41
C ASN A 189 -13.37 0.12 16.51
N ILE A 190 -12.61 1.19 16.31
CA ILE A 190 -11.39 1.23 15.50
C ILE A 190 -10.21 1.58 16.40
N PRO A 191 -9.54 0.59 17.00
CA PRO A 191 -8.38 0.82 17.83
C PRO A 191 -7.23 1.42 17.02
N ALA A 192 -6.47 2.33 17.60
CA ALA A 192 -5.25 2.88 16.98
C ALA A 192 -4.25 1.76 16.59
N LYS A 193 -4.24 0.65 17.35
CA LYS A 193 -3.44 -0.54 17.03
C LYS A 193 -3.76 -1.10 15.65
N THR A 194 -5.03 -1.17 15.26
CA THR A 194 -5.44 -1.73 13.97
C THR A 194 -4.90 -0.89 12.80
N VAL A 195 -5.00 0.44 12.91
CA VAL A 195 -4.42 1.35 11.91
C VAL A 195 -2.89 1.26 11.89
N ASN A 196 -2.25 1.22 13.06
CA ASN A 196 -0.80 1.06 13.17
C ASN A 196 -0.29 -0.25 12.58
N ASN A 197 -1.05 -1.34 12.68
CA ASN A 197 -0.68 -2.61 12.06
C ASN A 197 -0.65 -2.49 10.52
N VAL A 198 -1.60 -1.78 9.92
CA VAL A 198 -1.60 -1.52 8.47
C VAL A 198 -0.38 -0.67 8.08
N ILE A 199 -0.09 0.40 8.82
CA ILE A 199 1.10 1.24 8.58
C ILE A 199 2.38 0.41 8.64
N THR A 200 2.52 -0.43 9.68
CA THR A 200 3.69 -1.30 9.86
C THR A 200 3.79 -2.32 8.73
N ALA A 201 2.69 -2.95 8.34
CA ALA A 201 2.71 -3.93 7.24
C ALA A 201 3.11 -3.29 5.90
N ILE A 202 2.62 -2.08 5.61
CA ILE A 202 3.04 -1.32 4.41
C ILE A 202 4.55 -1.01 4.48
N ARG A 203 5.05 -0.54 5.63
CA ARG A 203 6.48 -0.25 5.81
C ARG A 203 7.36 -1.49 5.75
N ASN A 204 6.89 -2.62 6.27
CA ASN A 204 7.59 -3.88 6.17
C ASN A 204 7.69 -4.36 4.72
N LEU A 205 6.62 -4.20 3.94
CA LEU A 205 6.61 -4.52 2.51
C LEU A 205 7.60 -3.65 1.74
N ARG A 206 7.64 -2.34 2.03
CA ARG A 206 8.62 -1.41 1.43
C ARG A 206 10.07 -1.76 1.71
N ALA A 207 10.35 -2.38 2.85
CA ALA A 207 11.69 -2.79 3.25
C ALA A 207 12.13 -4.11 2.59
N ARG A 208 11.39 -4.63 1.61
CA ARG A 208 11.71 -5.83 0.83
C ARG A 208 12.07 -5.47 -0.59
#